data_AF-A0A1G3YGV4-F1
#
_entry.id   AF-A0A1G3YGV4-F1
#
_cell.length_a   1.000
_cell.length_b   1.000
_cell.length_c   1.000
_cell.angle_alpha   90.00
_cell.angle_beta   90.00
_cell.angle_gamma   90.00
#
_symmetry.space_group_name_H-M   'P 1'
#
loop_
_entity.id
_entity.type
_entity.pdbx_description
1 polymer ?
#
loop_
_entity_poly.entity_id
_entity_poly.type
_entity_poly.pdbx_seq_one_letter_code
_entity_poly.pdbx_strand_id
1 'polypeptide(L)' 'MESLGEALPKEQVRVRELILQYRDPMLAGAGVFAAAMMEQSLKVADQAVMSGDVVEMIKAYEDLKQYA' A
#
# COMPACT_ATOMS: atom_id res chain seq x y z
N MET A 1 -6.16 -18.17 10.34
CA MET A 1 -4.90 -17.83 9.66
C MET A 1 -5.30 -17.37 8.28
N GLU A 2 -5.01 -16.12 7.95
CA GLU A 2 -5.37 -15.54 6.65
C GLU A 2 -4.25 -15.82 5.64
N SER A 3 -4.62 -16.13 4.40
CA SER A 3 -3.64 -16.37 3.34
C SER A 3 -3.09 -15.05 2.77
N LEU A 4 -1.93 -15.09 2.13
CA LEU A 4 -1.39 -13.90 1.45
C LEU A 4 -2.36 -13.35 0.39
N GLY A 5 -3.09 -14.22 -0.29
CA GLY A 5 -4.08 -13.84 -1.31
C GLY A 5 -5.29 -13.07 -0.75
N GLU A 6 -5.56 -13.19 0.56
CA GLU A 6 -6.62 -12.44 1.24
C GLU A 6 -6.04 -11.21 1.97
N ALA A 7 -4.89 -11.38 2.62
CA ALA A 7 -4.26 -10.34 3.43
C ALA A 7 -3.71 -9.18 2.60
N LEU A 8 -3.07 -9.47 1.46
CA LEU A 8 -2.48 -8.42 0.61
C LEU A 8 -3.56 -7.46 0.05
N PRO A 9 -4.68 -7.93 -0.54
CA PRO A 9 -5.75 -7.03 -0.97
C PRO A 9 -6.32 -6.15 0.14
N LYS A 10 -6.50 -6.70 1.36
CA LYS A 10 -6.97 -5.92 2.52
C LYS A 10 -5.98 -4.82 2.89
N GLU A 11 -4.70 -5.14 2.89
CA GLU A 11 -3.64 -4.17 3.19
C GLU A 11 -3.54 -3.08 2.13
N GLN A 12 -3.72 -3.42 0.85
CA GLN A 12 -3.81 -2.42 -0.21
C GLN A 12 -5.01 -1.47 0.00
N VAL A 13 -6.16 -1.96 0.48
CA VAL A 13 -7.30 -1.10 0.84
C VAL A 13 -6.95 -0.19 2.01
N ARG A 14 -6.34 -0.73 3.08
CA ARG A 14 -5.91 0.06 4.25
C ARG A 14 -4.97 1.20 3.85
N VAL A 15 -3.97 0.94 3.00
CA VAL A 15 -3.03 1.98 2.57
C VAL A 15 -3.72 3.01 1.66
N ARG A 16 -4.70 2.63 0.85
CA ARG A 16 -5.52 3.60 0.09
C ARG A 16 -6.31 4.52 1.01
N GLU A 17 -6.83 4.02 2.12
CA GLU A 17 -7.49 4.84 3.15
C GLU A 17 -6.48 5.76 3.86
N LEU A 18 -5.27 5.27 4.14
CA LEU A 18 -4.22 6.07 4.77
C LEU A 18 -3.78 7.25 3.88
N ILE A 19 -3.67 7.04 2.57
CA ILE A 19 -3.37 8.12 1.61
C ILE A 19 -4.36 9.29 1.73
N LEU A 20 -5.64 9.01 1.99
CA LEU A 20 -6.64 10.07 2.17
C LEU A 20 -6.32 10.95 3.39
N GLN A 21 -5.83 10.35 4.47
CA GLN A 21 -5.43 11.07 5.68
C GLN A 21 -4.19 11.93 5.44
N TYR A 22 -3.19 11.40 4.72
CA TYR A 22 -1.97 12.15 4.37
C TYR A 22 -2.23 13.27 3.36
N ARG A 23 -3.32 13.17 2.58
CA ARG A 23 -3.77 14.22 1.67
C ARG A 23 -4.77 15.18 2.28
N ASP A 24 -5.04 15.10 3.58
CA ASP A 24 -5.95 16.02 4.24
C ASP A 24 -5.53 17.48 3.97
N PRO A 25 -6.40 18.33 3.38
CA PRO A 25 -6.12 19.73 3.14
C PRO A 25 -5.68 20.51 4.39
N MET A 26 -6.10 20.08 5.58
CA MET A 26 -5.70 20.66 6.86
C MET A 26 -4.20 20.49 7.15
N LEU A 27 -3.52 19.54 6.50
CA LEU A 27 -2.07 19.34 6.61
C LEU A 27 -1.25 20.28 5.71
N ALA A 28 -1.90 21.17 4.94
CA ALA A 28 -1.26 22.15 4.06
C ALA A 28 -0.17 21.55 3.15
N GLY A 29 -0.38 20.32 2.67
CA GLY A 29 0.54 19.61 1.77
C GLY A 29 1.67 18.83 2.45
N ALA A 30 1.78 18.85 3.78
CA ALA A 30 2.85 18.14 4.52
C ALA A 30 2.89 16.62 4.25
N GLY A 31 1.73 16.00 3.98
CA GLY A 31 1.65 14.56 3.71
C GLY A 31 1.74 14.16 2.23
N VAL A 32 1.91 15.11 1.29
CA VAL A 32 1.88 14.82 -0.15
C VAL A 32 3.00 13.87 -0.59
N PHE A 33 4.21 14.06 -0.06
CA PHE A 33 5.34 13.20 -0.38
C PHE A 33 5.13 11.76 0.13
N ALA A 34 4.68 11.61 1.37
CA ALA A 34 4.36 10.31 1.95
C ALA A 34 3.23 9.60 1.17
N ALA A 35 2.17 10.32 0.82
CA ALA A 35 1.10 9.79 -0.03
C ALA A 35 1.62 9.30 -1.40
N ALA A 36 2.54 10.02 -2.03
CA ALA A 36 3.13 9.62 -3.30
C ALA A 36 3.97 8.33 -3.18
N MET A 37 4.71 8.17 -2.07
CA MET A 37 5.44 6.92 -1.79
C MET A 37 4.48 5.74 -1.62
N MET A 38 3.41 5.93 -0.85
CA MET A 38 2.37 4.90 -0.66
C MET A 38 1.70 4.50 -1.98
N GLU A 39 1.40 5.46 -2.85
CA GLU A 39 0.86 5.17 -4.20
C GLU A 39 1.84 4.36 -5.05
N GLN A 40 3.14 4.62 -4.95
CA GLN A 40 4.15 3.86 -5.67
C GLN A 40 4.22 2.42 -5.15
N SER A 41 4.20 2.21 -3.83
CA SER A 41 4.15 0.86 -3.24
C SER A 41 2.89 0.10 -3.61
N LEU A 42 1.73 0.76 -3.67
CA LEU A 42 0.49 0.16 -4.16
C LEU A 42 0.61 -0.31 -5.62
N LYS A 43 1.26 0.47 -6.49
CA LYS A 43 1.50 0.06 -7.89
C LYS A 43 2.40 -1.17 -7.97
N VAL A 44 3.44 -1.24 -7.14
CA VAL A 44 4.32 -2.41 -7.06
C VAL A 44 3.53 -3.63 -6.58
N ALA A 45 2.67 -3.47 -5.59
CA ALA A 45 1.79 -4.53 -5.11
C ALA A 45 0.82 -5.02 -6.19
N ASP A 46 0.19 -4.11 -6.94
CA ASP A 46 -0.71 -4.47 -8.04
C ASP A 46 0.05 -5.26 -9.13
N GLN A 47 1.28 -4.85 -9.48
CA GLN A 47 2.12 -5.56 -10.43
C GLN A 47 2.50 -6.98 -9.96
N ALA A 48 2.87 -7.12 -8.68
CA ALA A 48 3.20 -8.42 -8.08
C ALA A 48 1.99 -9.37 -8.07
N VAL A 49 0.78 -8.86 -7.81
CA VAL A 49 -0.45 -9.65 -7.88
C VAL A 49 -0.73 -10.09 -9.32
N MET A 50 -0.54 -9.19 -10.31
CA MET A 50 -0.75 -9.50 -11.71
C MET A 50 0.27 -10.50 -12.28
N SER A 51 1.51 -10.48 -11.79
CA SER A 51 2.55 -11.43 -12.20
C SER A 51 2.33 -12.83 -11.61
N GLY A 52 1.67 -12.91 -10.45
CA GLY A 52 1.51 -14.16 -9.70
C GLY A 52 2.79 -14.61 -9.00
N ASP A 53 3.84 -13.76 -8.97
CA ASP A 53 5.06 -14.05 -8.23
C ASP A 53 4.81 -13.88 -6.73
N VAL A 54 4.70 -15.02 -6.04
CA VAL A 54 4.41 -15.07 -4.61
C VAL A 54 5.50 -14.37 -3.78
N VAL A 55 6.76 -14.39 -4.21
CA VAL A 55 7.86 -13.73 -3.48
C VAL A 55 7.72 -12.21 -3.60
N GLU A 56 7.38 -11.69 -4.78
CA GLU A 56 7.10 -10.26 -4.96
C GLU A 56 5.87 -9.82 -4.17
N MET A 57 4.82 -10.66 -4.14
CA MET A 57 3.62 -10.38 -3.35
C MET A 57 3.93 -10.28 -1.85
N ILE A 58 4.79 -11.15 -1.31
CA ILE A 58 5.22 -11.09 0.10
C ILE A 58 5.98 -9.79 0.37
N LYS A 59 6.92 -9.42 -0.50
CA LYS A 59 7.69 -8.17 -0.35
C LYS A 59 6.78 -6.95 -0.37
N ALA A 60 5.85 -6.89 -1.32
CA ALA A 60 4.89 -5.81 -1.42
C ALA A 60 3.98 -5.73 -0.18
N TYR A 61 3.53 -6.88 0.33
CA TYR A 61 2.74 -6.93 1.55
C TYR A 61 3.49 -6.39 2.77
N GLU A 62 4.76 -6.79 2.95
CA GLU A 62 5.59 -6.31 4.07
C GLU A 62 5.97 -4.83 3.94
N ASP A 63 6.13 -4.32 2.71
CA ASP A 63 6.35 -2.90 2.45
C ASP A 63 5.11 -2.05 2.81
N LEU A 64 3.93 -2.47 2.35
CA LEU A 64 2.67 -1.78 2.65
C LEU A 64 2.40 -1.70 4.17
N LYS A 65 2.77 -2.75 4.92
CA LYS A 65 2.65 -2.79 6.38
C LYS A 65 3.52 -1.79 7.11
N GLN A 66 4.55 -1.21 6.48
CA GLN A 66 5.40 -0.19 7.10
C GLN A 66 4.69 1.16 7.25
N TYR A 67 3.58 1.39 6.53
CA TYR A 67 2.87 2.67 6.56
C TYR A 67 1.88 2.75 7.72
N ALA A 68 1.96 3.85 8.48
CA ALA A 68 1.12 4.16 9.63
C ALA A 68 0.47 5.55 9.54
#